data_AF-A0A542MC11-F1
#
_entry.id   AF-A0A542MC11-F1
#
_cell.length_a   1.000
_cell.length_b   1.000
_cell.length_c   1.000
_cell.angle_alpha   90.00
_cell.angle_beta   90.00
_cell.angle_gamma   90.00
#
_symmetry.space_group_name_H-M   'P 1'
#
loop_
_entity.id
_entity.type
_entity.pdbx_description
1 polymer ?
#
loop_
_entity_poly.entity_id
_entity_poly.type
_entity_poly.pdbx_seq_one_letter_code
_entity_poly.pdbx_strand_id
1 'polypeptide(L)'
;MRANDLIEALSKKLGTTSQSELASVLGVAVGTLINWKNRNEDLSAAQVASALSKSRSAAVKRAQLETIQPIVEFYPIERCRSGRDASWLVFDGGTNANLYAQGLRDALKESVGIYIFYDSRGQALYVGKAKEQTIWKEMNLAFVRKRNIQRIALVSHPDRNQEFKPGYEKLRQPKDTLLELCDLASYFSAYQVNEGMIDDLEALMVRGFANNLLNVRMETFAHSRNGGK
;
A
#
# COMPACT_ATOMS: atom_id res chain seq x y z
N MET A 1 7.19 -44.05 -3.62
CA MET A 1 7.90 -42.89 -4.20
C MET A 1 8.98 -42.52 -3.22
N ARG A 2 10.25 -42.51 -3.66
CA ARG A 2 11.36 -42.21 -2.76
C ARG A 2 11.22 -40.80 -2.21
N ALA A 3 11.37 -40.67 -0.90
CA ALA A 3 11.26 -39.39 -0.22
C ALA A 3 12.25 -38.34 -0.76
N ASN A 4 13.47 -38.77 -1.07
CA ASN A 4 14.53 -37.89 -1.58
C ASN A 4 14.17 -37.29 -2.94
N ASP A 5 13.70 -38.12 -3.88
CA ASP A 5 13.30 -37.68 -5.21
C ASP A 5 12.15 -36.65 -5.14
N LEU A 6 11.18 -36.88 -4.25
CA LEU A 6 10.08 -35.94 -4.03
C LEU A 6 10.56 -34.63 -3.41
N ILE A 7 11.40 -34.69 -2.38
CA ILE A 7 11.94 -33.50 -1.70
C ILE A 7 12.76 -32.64 -2.67
N GLU A 8 13.58 -33.27 -3.51
CA GLU A 8 14.37 -32.57 -4.52
C GLU A 8 13.48 -31.91 -5.58
N ALA A 9 12.50 -32.64 -6.10
CA ALA A 9 11.54 -32.10 -7.06
C ALA A 9 10.73 -30.92 -6.48
N LEU A 10 10.27 -31.04 -5.24
CA LEU A 10 9.55 -29.98 -4.52
C LEU A 10 10.44 -28.78 -4.26
N SER A 11 11.68 -28.98 -3.79
CA SER A 11 12.61 -27.87 -3.54
C SER A 11 12.86 -27.07 -4.81
N LYS A 12 13.08 -27.77 -5.92
CA LYS A 12 13.31 -27.16 -7.24
C LYS A 12 12.07 -26.42 -7.76
N LYS A 13 10.87 -27.00 -7.59
CA LYS A 13 9.64 -26.37 -8.09
C LYS A 13 9.13 -25.23 -7.22
N LEU A 14 9.36 -25.30 -5.91
CA LEU A 14 8.94 -24.28 -4.95
C LEU A 14 10.02 -23.22 -4.73
N GLY A 15 11.21 -23.39 -5.32
CA GLY A 15 12.31 -22.43 -5.26
C GLY A 15 12.97 -22.32 -3.89
N THR A 16 12.83 -23.34 -3.03
CA THR A 16 13.34 -23.29 -1.65
C THR A 16 14.82 -23.69 -1.59
N THR A 17 15.62 -22.92 -0.86
CA THR A 17 17.08 -23.09 -0.75
C THR A 17 17.51 -23.88 0.49
N SER A 18 16.60 -24.06 1.44
CA SER A 18 16.88 -24.75 2.71
C SER A 18 15.76 -25.69 3.14
N GLN A 19 16.10 -26.65 4.01
CA GLN A 19 15.09 -27.58 4.55
C GLN A 19 14.07 -26.91 5.46
N SER A 20 14.48 -25.87 6.18
CA SER A 20 13.57 -25.06 7.00
C SER A 20 12.54 -24.33 6.13
N GLU A 21 12.99 -23.77 5.01
CA GLU A 21 12.13 -23.10 4.05
C GLU A 21 11.14 -24.08 3.40
N LEU A 22 11.61 -25.24 2.95
CA LEU A 22 10.74 -26.29 2.41
C LEU A 22 9.72 -26.79 3.44
N ALA A 23 10.14 -26.97 4.69
CA ALA A 23 9.26 -27.40 5.78
C ALA A 23 8.13 -26.39 6.01
N SER A 24 8.47 -25.10 6.01
CA SER A 24 7.53 -24.00 6.12
C SER A 24 6.51 -24.01 4.97
N VAL A 25 6.96 -24.14 3.72
CA VAL A 25 6.07 -24.19 2.53
C VAL A 25 5.17 -25.43 2.54
N LEU A 26 5.67 -26.57 3.03
CA LEU A 26 4.89 -27.80 3.13
C LEU A 26 3.99 -27.86 4.37
N GLY A 27 4.10 -26.91 5.30
CA GLY A 27 3.36 -26.91 6.56
C GLY A 27 3.71 -28.10 7.46
N VAL A 28 4.94 -28.60 7.39
CA VAL A 28 5.43 -29.73 8.20
C VAL A 28 6.58 -29.27 9.10
N ALA A 29 6.88 -30.04 10.16
CA ALA A 29 8.04 -29.77 10.99
C ALA A 29 9.33 -30.13 10.23
N VAL A 30 10.41 -29.38 10.46
CA VAL A 30 11.74 -29.67 9.88
C VAL A 30 12.18 -31.10 10.20
N GLY A 31 11.91 -31.58 11.42
CA GLY A 31 12.19 -32.96 11.82
C GLY A 31 11.45 -34.01 10.99
N THR A 32 10.23 -33.72 10.51
CA THR A 32 9.50 -34.62 9.59
C THR A 32 10.25 -34.77 8.27
N LEU A 33 10.74 -33.66 7.72
CA LEU A 33 11.54 -33.65 6.48
C LEU A 33 12.89 -34.35 6.64
N ILE A 34 13.58 -34.12 7.76
CA ILE A 34 14.83 -34.82 8.09
C ILE A 34 14.60 -36.32 8.18
N ASN A 35 13.52 -36.75 8.85
CA ASN A 35 13.17 -38.16 8.95
C ASN A 35 12.87 -38.78 7.58
N TRP A 36 12.14 -38.07 6.72
CA TRP A 36 11.88 -38.52 5.35
C TRP A 36 13.16 -38.68 4.53
N LYS A 37 14.09 -37.72 4.65
CA LYS A 37 15.38 -37.76 3.96
C LYS A 37 16.29 -38.89 4.46
N ASN A 38 16.36 -39.07 5.77
CA ASN A 38 17.31 -39.99 6.41
C ASN A 38 16.86 -41.46 6.37
N ARG A 39 15.55 -41.73 6.36
CA ARG A 39 15.06 -43.11 6.38
C ARG A 39 15.12 -43.80 5.03
N ASN A 40 15.34 -43.06 3.93
CA ASN A 40 15.37 -43.59 2.55
C ASN A 40 14.16 -44.49 2.22
N GLU A 41 13.03 -44.26 2.90
CA GLU A 41 11.80 -45.02 2.78
C GLU A 41 10.94 -44.46 1.63
N ASP A 42 10.09 -45.32 1.07
CA ASP A 42 9.02 -44.88 0.20
C ASP A 42 7.96 -44.14 1.02
N LEU A 43 7.61 -42.93 0.60
CA LEU A 43 6.48 -42.22 1.16
C LEU A 43 5.18 -42.91 0.75
N SER A 44 4.34 -43.20 1.74
CA SER A 44 2.98 -43.67 1.50
C SER A 44 2.13 -42.57 0.86
N ALA A 45 1.10 -42.98 0.11
CA ALA A 45 0.13 -42.03 -0.47
C ALA A 45 -0.52 -41.14 0.60
N ALA A 46 -0.75 -41.67 1.79
CA ALA A 46 -1.31 -40.92 2.92
C ALA A 46 -0.37 -39.83 3.44
N GLN A 47 0.94 -40.09 3.52
CA GLN A 47 1.93 -39.09 3.93
C GLN A 47 2.02 -37.96 2.91
N VAL A 48 2.00 -38.28 1.61
CA VAL A 48 2.00 -37.28 0.53
C VAL A 48 0.71 -36.45 0.57
N ALA A 49 -0.46 -37.09 0.67
CA ALA A 49 -1.74 -36.40 0.78
C ALA A 49 -1.81 -35.47 2.00
N SER A 50 -1.28 -35.93 3.15
CA SER A 50 -1.22 -35.11 4.37
C SER A 50 -0.32 -33.88 4.19
N ALA A 51 0.85 -34.02 3.57
CA ALA A 51 1.73 -32.89 3.29
C ALA A 51 1.12 -31.90 2.29
N LEU A 52 0.42 -32.37 1.26
CA LEU A 52 -0.31 -31.49 0.34
C LEU A 52 -1.42 -30.72 1.04
N SER A 53 -2.19 -31.39 1.91
CA SER A 53 -3.23 -30.74 2.71
C SER A 53 -2.65 -29.67 3.64
N LYS A 54 -1.55 -29.98 4.34
CA LYS A 54 -0.85 -29.05 5.21
C LYS A 54 -0.24 -27.87 4.46
N SER A 55 0.37 -28.12 3.30
CA SER A 55 0.92 -27.09 2.43
C SER A 55 -0.17 -26.12 1.99
N ARG A 56 -1.35 -26.62 1.59
CA ARG A 56 -2.51 -25.77 1.28
C ARG A 56 -2.92 -24.92 2.46
N SER A 57 -3.04 -25.49 3.65
CA SER A 57 -3.39 -24.73 4.86
C SER A 57 -2.33 -23.68 5.22
N ALA A 58 -1.04 -24.01 5.07
CA ALA A 58 0.07 -23.09 5.29
C ALA A 58 0.03 -21.93 4.29
N ALA A 59 -0.21 -22.22 3.01
CA ALA A 59 -0.34 -21.20 1.96
C ALA A 59 -1.51 -20.25 2.24
N VAL A 60 -2.68 -20.76 2.66
CA VAL A 60 -3.83 -19.92 3.04
C VAL A 60 -3.48 -19.03 4.22
N LYS A 61 -2.88 -19.59 5.28
CA LYS A 61 -2.48 -18.83 6.47
C LYS A 61 -1.46 -17.74 6.12
N ARG A 62 -0.46 -18.07 5.30
CA ARG A 62 0.54 -17.13 4.83
C ARG A 62 -0.10 -16.00 4.02
N ALA A 63 -0.98 -16.34 3.08
CA ALA A 63 -1.72 -15.35 2.31
C ALA A 63 -2.51 -14.42 3.25
N GLN A 64 -3.25 -14.95 4.22
CA GLN A 64 -4.02 -14.12 5.17
C GLN A 64 -3.16 -13.14 5.98
N LEU A 65 -1.91 -13.49 6.30
CA LEU A 65 -1.00 -12.64 7.09
C LEU A 65 -0.20 -11.65 6.24
N GLU A 66 0.21 -12.05 5.03
CA GLU A 66 1.10 -11.26 4.18
C GLU A 66 0.35 -10.43 3.13
N THR A 67 -0.97 -10.60 3.00
CA THR A 67 -1.75 -9.90 1.97
C THR A 67 -1.82 -8.40 2.20
N ILE A 68 -1.82 -7.96 3.46
CA ILE A 68 -1.86 -6.54 3.84
C ILE A 68 -0.81 -6.33 4.93
N GLN A 69 0.19 -5.51 4.65
CA GLN A 69 1.25 -5.19 5.59
C GLN A 69 1.35 -3.66 5.74
N PRO A 70 1.13 -3.12 6.95
CA PRO A 70 1.30 -1.69 7.18
C PRO A 70 2.76 -1.29 7.01
N ILE A 71 3.00 -0.26 6.19
CA ILE A 71 4.32 0.38 6.07
C ILE A 71 4.39 1.52 7.08
N VAL A 72 3.36 2.37 7.09
CA VAL A 72 3.25 3.49 8.03
C VAL A 72 1.78 3.87 8.19
N GLU A 73 1.42 4.37 9.37
CA GLU A 73 0.05 4.80 9.68
C GLU A 73 0.07 6.21 10.28
N PHE A 74 -0.81 7.07 9.77
CA PHE A 74 -0.96 8.46 10.20
C PHE A 74 0.37 9.23 10.28
N TYR A 75 1.25 9.03 9.31
CA TYR A 75 2.50 9.77 9.21
C TYR A 75 2.21 11.25 8.90
N PRO A 76 2.75 12.20 9.66
CA PRO A 76 2.53 13.62 9.44
C PRO A 76 3.13 14.08 8.11
N ILE A 77 2.35 14.85 7.36
CA ILE A 77 2.77 15.41 6.07
C ILE A 77 3.55 16.69 6.32
N GLU A 78 4.83 16.67 5.96
CA GLU A 78 5.70 17.84 5.93
C GLU A 78 5.95 18.21 4.47
N ARG A 79 4.98 18.91 3.86
CA ARG A 79 5.02 19.25 2.45
C ARG A 79 6.33 19.95 2.09
N CYS A 80 7.12 19.33 1.21
CA CYS A 80 8.40 19.86 0.77
C CYS A 80 8.48 19.91 -0.76
N ARG A 81 9.41 20.69 -1.29
CA ARG A 81 9.63 20.77 -2.73
C ARG A 81 10.53 19.61 -3.18
N SER A 82 10.22 19.04 -4.33
CA SER A 82 11.14 18.12 -5.00
C SER A 82 12.43 18.85 -5.40
N GLY A 83 13.58 18.18 -5.34
CA GLY A 83 14.91 18.79 -5.55
C GLY A 83 15.18 19.46 -6.92
N ARG A 84 14.20 19.47 -7.84
CA ARG A 84 14.23 20.25 -9.10
C ARG A 84 13.13 21.30 -9.17
N ASP A 85 12.49 21.64 -8.05
CA ASP A 85 11.38 22.59 -7.94
C ASP A 85 10.16 22.28 -8.84
N ALA A 86 10.05 21.04 -9.31
CA ALA A 86 9.06 20.65 -10.32
C ALA A 86 7.69 20.27 -9.73
N SER A 87 7.64 19.92 -8.43
CA SER A 87 6.42 19.44 -7.77
C SER A 87 6.57 19.38 -6.24
N TRP A 88 5.45 19.25 -5.53
CA TRP A 88 5.40 19.01 -4.09
C TRP A 88 5.48 17.53 -3.75
N LEU A 89 6.13 17.22 -2.64
CA LEU A 89 6.20 15.88 -2.05
C LEU A 89 5.52 15.87 -0.68
N VAL A 90 5.07 14.70 -0.25
CA VAL A 90 4.42 14.51 1.06
C VAL A 90 5.39 14.67 2.25
N PHE A 91 6.68 14.39 2.05
CA PHE A 91 7.76 14.64 3.01
C PHE A 91 9.12 14.59 2.32
N ASP A 92 10.16 15.17 2.95
CA ASP A 92 11.54 15.05 2.47
C ASP A 92 12.18 13.75 2.97
N GLY A 93 12.42 12.81 2.06
CA GLY A 93 13.19 11.59 2.31
C GLY A 93 14.56 11.62 1.64
N GLY A 94 15.10 12.79 1.27
CA GLY A 94 16.39 12.95 0.59
C GLY A 94 17.60 12.53 1.43
N THR A 95 18.81 12.71 0.87
CA THR A 95 20.07 12.32 1.55
C THR A 95 20.33 13.10 2.84
N ASN A 96 19.76 14.30 2.96
CA ASN A 96 19.91 15.17 4.14
C ASN A 96 18.78 14.97 5.16
N ALA A 97 17.78 14.14 4.85
CA ALA A 97 16.70 13.82 5.78
C ALA A 97 17.19 12.88 6.90
N ASN A 98 16.40 12.73 7.96
CA ASN A 98 16.73 11.77 9.02
C ASN A 98 16.62 10.31 8.52
N LEU A 99 17.28 9.37 9.21
CA LEU A 99 17.32 7.95 8.81
C LEU A 99 15.92 7.31 8.75
N TYR A 100 14.99 7.75 9.58
CA TYR A 100 13.61 7.24 9.58
C TYR A 100 12.88 7.62 8.30
N ALA A 101 12.94 8.90 7.90
CA ALA A 101 12.33 9.39 6.67
C ALA A 101 12.96 8.76 5.42
N GLN A 102 14.29 8.55 5.43
CA GLN A 102 14.97 7.82 4.34
C GLN A 102 14.47 6.38 4.24
N GLY A 103 14.44 5.65 5.36
CA GLY A 103 13.94 4.27 5.39
C GLY A 103 12.47 4.16 4.98
N LEU A 104 11.63 5.10 5.43
CA LEU A 104 10.22 5.16 5.01
C LEU A 104 10.09 5.40 3.51
N ARG A 105 10.84 6.36 2.95
CA ARG A 105 10.85 6.62 1.50
C ARG A 105 11.24 5.37 0.73
N ASP A 106 12.25 4.65 1.19
CA ASP A 106 12.78 3.48 0.51
C ASP A 106 11.77 2.32 0.56
N ALA A 107 11.15 2.06 1.71
CA ALA A 107 10.03 1.11 1.81
C ALA A 107 8.87 1.47 0.84
N LEU A 108 8.47 2.74 0.78
CA LEU A 108 7.42 3.21 -0.14
C LEU A 108 7.83 3.11 -1.63
N LYS A 109 9.13 3.11 -1.94
CA LYS A 109 9.66 2.92 -3.29
C LYS A 109 9.78 1.45 -3.68
N GLU A 110 9.84 0.54 -2.72
CA GLU A 110 9.93 -0.90 -2.97
C GLU A 110 8.55 -1.57 -2.97
N SER A 111 7.54 -0.92 -2.40
CA SER A 111 6.20 -1.49 -2.27
C SER A 111 5.19 -0.97 -3.31
N VAL A 112 4.26 -1.85 -3.66
CA VAL A 112 2.96 -1.57 -4.29
C VAL A 112 1.85 -1.81 -3.27
N GLY A 113 0.71 -1.16 -3.41
CA GLY A 113 -0.41 -1.34 -2.49
C GLY A 113 -1.38 -0.18 -2.42
N ILE A 114 -1.83 0.16 -1.21
CA ILE A 114 -2.87 1.16 -0.95
C ILE A 114 -2.30 2.27 -0.08
N TYR A 115 -2.70 3.51 -0.34
CA TYR A 115 -2.40 4.66 0.50
C TYR A 115 -3.65 5.49 0.77
N ILE A 116 -3.65 6.18 1.90
CA ILE A 116 -4.79 6.95 2.39
C ILE A 116 -4.27 8.30 2.85
N PHE A 117 -4.93 9.38 2.43
CA PHE A 117 -4.70 10.72 2.95
C PHE A 117 -5.79 11.10 3.95
N TYR A 118 -5.40 11.81 5.01
CA TYR A 118 -6.29 12.25 6.08
C TYR A 118 -6.18 13.75 6.32
N ASP A 119 -7.27 14.36 6.77
CA ASP A 119 -7.26 15.75 7.26
C ASP A 119 -6.61 15.86 8.66
N SER A 120 -6.56 17.08 9.20
CA SER A 120 -6.01 17.35 10.53
C SER A 120 -6.79 16.69 11.68
N ARG A 121 -8.02 16.23 11.44
CA ARG A 121 -8.87 15.52 12.40
C ARG A 121 -8.72 13.99 12.28
N GLY A 122 -7.88 13.51 11.36
CA GLY A 122 -7.73 12.08 11.06
C GLY A 122 -8.86 11.50 10.23
N GLN A 123 -9.70 12.32 9.58
CA GLN A 123 -10.74 11.84 8.68
C GLN A 123 -10.14 11.52 7.31
N ALA A 124 -10.45 10.34 6.77
CA ALA A 124 -9.99 9.94 5.45
C ALA A 124 -10.55 10.88 4.37
N LEU A 125 -9.64 11.50 3.62
CA LEU A 125 -9.94 12.41 2.52
C LEU A 125 -9.84 11.70 1.16
N TYR A 126 -8.93 10.76 1.02
CA TYR A 126 -8.68 10.10 -0.25
C TYR A 126 -8.06 8.73 -0.04
N VAL A 127 -8.52 7.75 -0.82
CA VAL A 127 -7.89 6.43 -0.91
C VAL A 127 -7.38 6.27 -2.33
N GLY A 128 -6.13 5.85 -2.49
CA GLY A 128 -5.56 5.53 -3.78
C GLY A 128 -4.83 4.20 -3.77
N LYS A 129 -4.72 3.58 -4.94
CA LYS A 129 -3.88 2.41 -5.17
C LYS A 129 -2.62 2.75 -5.95
N ALA A 130 -1.59 1.94 -5.76
CA ALA A 130 -0.36 1.94 -6.53
C ALA A 130 -0.08 0.50 -6.96
N LYS A 131 -0.31 0.17 -8.23
CA LYS A 131 -0.14 -1.18 -8.80
C LYS A 131 0.89 -1.21 -9.92
N GLU A 132 0.70 -0.35 -10.91
CA GLU A 132 1.62 -0.19 -12.06
C GLU A 132 2.91 0.57 -11.71
N GLN A 133 2.92 1.20 -10.54
CA GLN A 133 4.06 1.93 -10.02
C GLN A 133 4.05 1.91 -8.49
N THR A 134 5.17 2.32 -7.91
CA THR A 134 5.41 2.28 -6.46
C THR A 134 4.48 3.22 -5.71
N ILE A 135 4.22 2.91 -4.44
CA ILE A 135 3.41 3.76 -3.57
C ILE A 135 3.99 5.18 -3.54
N TRP A 136 5.30 5.32 -3.37
CA TRP A 136 5.99 6.61 -3.37
C TRP A 136 5.64 7.47 -4.59
N LYS A 137 5.67 6.87 -5.80
CA LYS A 137 5.45 7.62 -7.04
C LYS A 137 3.98 8.01 -7.22
N GLU A 138 3.05 7.07 -7.07
CA GLU A 138 1.63 7.36 -7.27
C GLU A 138 1.07 8.29 -6.18
N MET A 139 1.47 8.09 -4.93
CA MET A 139 1.02 8.92 -3.80
C MET A 139 1.42 10.39 -3.99
N ASN A 140 2.66 10.67 -4.37
CA ASN A 140 3.12 12.04 -4.64
C ASN A 140 2.44 12.64 -5.88
N LEU A 141 2.19 11.86 -6.94
CA LEU A 141 1.43 12.32 -8.10
C LEU A 141 -0.03 12.65 -7.74
N ALA A 142 -0.65 11.83 -6.89
CA ALA A 142 -2.00 12.06 -6.40
C ALA A 142 -2.07 13.27 -5.47
N PHE A 143 -1.02 13.53 -4.68
CA PHE A 143 -0.94 14.64 -3.73
C PHE A 143 -1.08 16.02 -4.40
N VAL A 144 -0.52 16.20 -5.59
CA VAL A 144 -0.54 17.46 -6.37
C VAL A 144 -1.58 17.48 -7.50
N ARG A 145 -2.36 16.41 -7.65
CA ARG A 145 -3.32 16.33 -8.76
C ARG A 145 -4.49 17.28 -8.50
N LYS A 146 -4.74 18.19 -9.45
CA LYS A 146 -5.94 19.04 -9.46
C LYS A 146 -7.21 18.18 -9.51
N ARG A 147 -8.13 18.43 -8.57
CA ARG A 147 -9.42 17.72 -8.47
C ARG A 147 -10.56 18.73 -8.51
N ASN A 148 -11.51 18.53 -9.43
CA ASN A 148 -12.63 19.46 -9.65
C ASN A 148 -13.74 19.41 -8.58
N ILE A 149 -13.60 18.58 -7.55
CA ILE A 149 -14.71 18.21 -6.67
C ILE A 149 -14.81 19.11 -5.44
N GLN A 150 -13.68 19.64 -4.94
CA GLN A 150 -13.67 20.38 -3.68
C GLN A 150 -13.36 21.86 -3.91
N ARG A 151 -14.41 22.67 -3.79
CA ARG A 151 -14.31 24.13 -3.79
C ARG A 151 -14.51 24.62 -2.36
N ILE A 152 -13.61 25.46 -1.88
CA ILE A 152 -13.75 26.18 -0.62
C ILE A 152 -13.78 27.67 -0.93
N ALA A 153 -14.74 28.39 -0.34
CA ALA A 153 -14.79 29.84 -0.42
C ALA A 153 -13.64 30.41 0.42
N LEU A 154 -12.59 30.88 -0.23
CA LEU A 154 -11.42 31.49 0.41
C LEU A 154 -11.26 32.94 -0.03
N VAL A 155 -10.68 33.72 0.86
CA VAL A 155 -10.26 35.07 0.56
C VAL A 155 -8.83 35.04 0.03
N SER A 156 -8.58 35.72 -1.10
CA SER A 156 -7.21 35.86 -1.61
C SER A 156 -6.43 36.87 -0.76
N HIS A 157 -5.31 36.41 -0.19
CA HIS A 157 -4.34 37.25 0.47
C HIS A 157 -3.20 37.59 -0.50
N PRO A 158 -2.72 38.84 -0.56
CA PRO A 158 -1.62 39.21 -1.44
C PRO A 158 -0.30 38.56 -1.00
N ASP A 159 0.42 37.95 -1.94
CA ASP A 159 1.78 37.43 -1.72
C ASP A 159 2.87 38.50 -1.92
N ARG A 160 2.53 39.62 -2.55
CA ARG A 160 3.47 40.72 -2.82
C ARG A 160 3.66 41.58 -1.57
N ASN A 161 4.83 42.19 -1.44
CA ASN A 161 5.10 43.15 -0.37
C ASN A 161 4.27 44.42 -0.59
N GLN A 162 3.19 44.56 0.19
CA GLN A 162 2.28 45.70 0.16
C GLN A 162 1.73 45.98 1.56
N GLU A 163 1.27 47.21 1.78
CA GLU A 163 0.69 47.63 3.06
C GLU A 163 -0.49 46.73 3.47
N PHE A 164 -0.47 46.28 4.72
CA PHE A 164 -1.54 45.47 5.30
C PHE A 164 -2.76 46.35 5.55
N LYS A 165 -3.90 45.95 4.99
CA LYS A 165 -5.20 46.57 5.29
C LYS A 165 -6.12 45.57 5.98
N PRO A 166 -6.66 45.90 7.17
CA PRO A 166 -7.59 45.06 7.90
C PRO A 166 -8.93 44.95 7.18
N GLY A 167 -9.71 43.90 7.49
CA GLY A 167 -10.96 43.60 6.80
C GLY A 167 -12.04 44.67 6.96
N TYR A 168 -12.01 45.45 8.04
CA TYR A 168 -12.94 46.56 8.27
C TYR A 168 -12.61 47.79 7.41
N GLU A 169 -11.38 47.93 6.90
CA GLU A 169 -10.99 48.99 5.96
C GLU A 169 -11.10 48.55 4.50
N LYS A 170 -10.73 47.30 4.22
CA LYS A 170 -10.80 46.71 2.88
C LYS A 170 -11.38 45.31 2.96
N LEU A 171 -12.68 45.23 2.70
CA LEU A 171 -13.39 43.97 2.54
C LEU A 171 -12.83 43.21 1.34
N ARG A 172 -12.37 41.98 1.59
CA ARG A 172 -11.94 41.05 0.54
C ARG A 172 -13.07 40.05 0.30
N GLN A 173 -13.47 39.91 -0.95
CA GLN A 173 -14.56 39.00 -1.32
C GLN A 173 -14.09 37.55 -1.29
N PRO A 174 -14.79 36.65 -0.59
CA PRO A 174 -14.57 35.21 -0.71
C PRO A 174 -14.80 34.74 -2.15
N LYS A 175 -13.95 33.85 -2.64
CA LYS A 175 -14.05 33.22 -3.95
C LYS A 175 -13.91 31.72 -3.83
N ASP A 176 -14.67 31.00 -4.63
CA ASP A 176 -14.50 29.56 -4.80
C ASP A 176 -13.08 29.25 -5.28
N THR A 177 -12.33 28.56 -4.43
CA THR A 177 -10.96 28.12 -4.69
C THR A 177 -10.94 26.61 -4.70
N LEU A 178 -10.35 26.04 -5.74
CA LEU A 178 -10.17 24.59 -5.88
C LEU A 178 -8.89 24.20 -5.15
N LEU A 179 -9.01 23.33 -4.15
CA LEU A 179 -7.88 22.88 -3.34
C LEU A 179 -7.38 21.52 -3.80
N GLU A 180 -6.07 21.32 -3.73
CA GLU A 180 -5.41 20.04 -3.97
C GLU A 180 -5.32 19.23 -2.67
N LEU A 181 -4.96 17.94 -2.75
CA LEU A 181 -4.72 17.15 -1.53
C LEU A 181 -3.57 17.73 -0.72
N CYS A 182 -2.58 18.36 -1.38
CA CYS A 182 -1.47 19.02 -0.72
C CYS A 182 -1.86 20.26 0.11
N ASP A 183 -3.08 20.77 -0.05
CA ASP A 183 -3.62 21.86 0.75
C ASP A 183 -4.49 21.38 1.92
N LEU A 184 -4.93 20.11 1.89
CA LEU A 184 -5.94 19.57 2.81
C LEU A 184 -5.42 18.46 3.71
N ALA A 185 -4.54 17.61 3.17
CA ALA A 185 -4.04 16.44 3.87
C ALA A 185 -2.99 16.83 4.91
N SER A 186 -3.17 16.33 6.13
CA SER A 186 -2.24 16.49 7.25
C SER A 186 -1.49 15.20 7.58
N TYR A 187 -2.07 14.03 7.26
CA TYR A 187 -1.45 12.73 7.49
C TYR A 187 -1.63 11.79 6.30
N PHE A 188 -0.78 10.77 6.20
CA PHE A 188 -1.03 9.63 5.32
C PHE A 188 -0.75 8.29 6.00
N SER A 189 -1.42 7.25 5.53
CA SER A 189 -1.11 5.85 5.83
C SER A 189 -0.81 5.11 4.53
N ALA A 190 0.07 4.13 4.59
CA ALA A 190 0.43 3.32 3.43
C ALA A 190 0.57 1.85 3.83
N TYR A 191 0.04 0.98 3.00
CA TYR A 191 0.00 -0.46 3.19
C TYR A 191 0.53 -1.14 1.94
N GLN A 192 1.51 -2.01 2.12
CA GLN A 192 1.87 -2.96 1.08
C GLN A 192 0.74 -3.98 0.96
N VAL A 193 0.33 -4.24 -0.28
CA VAL A 193 -0.76 -5.17 -0.56
C VAL A 193 -0.35 -6.08 -1.71
N ASN A 194 -0.64 -7.38 -1.57
CA ASN A 194 -0.43 -8.33 -2.66
C ASN A 194 -1.21 -7.90 -3.92
N GLU A 195 -0.55 -7.89 -5.08
CA GLU A 195 -1.08 -7.32 -6.33
C GLU A 195 -2.48 -7.81 -6.71
N GLY A 196 -2.77 -9.09 -6.45
CA GLY A 196 -4.08 -9.70 -6.73
C GLY A 196 -5.24 -9.14 -5.89
N MET A 197 -4.95 -8.45 -4.79
CA MET A 197 -5.94 -7.92 -3.85
C MET A 197 -6.03 -6.38 -3.86
N ILE A 198 -5.11 -5.69 -4.53
CA ILE A 198 -5.06 -4.22 -4.55
C ILE A 198 -6.39 -3.62 -5.05
N ASP A 199 -6.88 -4.09 -6.20
CA ASP A 199 -8.10 -3.55 -6.82
C ASP A 199 -9.34 -3.79 -5.95
N ASP A 200 -9.45 -4.97 -5.33
CA ASP A 200 -10.59 -5.32 -4.48
C ASP A 200 -10.59 -4.55 -3.16
N LEU A 201 -9.40 -4.35 -2.56
CA LEU A 201 -9.26 -3.55 -1.34
C LEU A 201 -9.51 -2.07 -1.59
N GLU A 202 -9.00 -1.50 -2.69
CA GLU A 202 -9.36 -0.14 -3.09
C GLU A 202 -10.88 0.00 -3.26
N ALA A 203 -11.52 -0.92 -3.98
CA ALA A 203 -12.96 -0.91 -4.18
C ALA A 203 -13.74 -0.98 -2.86
N LEU A 204 -13.32 -1.84 -1.93
CA LEU A 204 -13.91 -1.94 -0.60
C LEU A 204 -13.80 -0.62 0.16
N MET A 205 -12.61 -0.01 0.17
CA MET A 205 -12.36 1.23 0.91
C MET A 205 -13.09 2.42 0.31
N VAL A 206 -13.05 2.58 -1.02
CA VAL A 206 -13.77 3.66 -1.70
C VAL A 206 -15.27 3.57 -1.44
N ARG A 207 -15.83 2.35 -1.39
CA ARG A 207 -17.24 2.12 -1.06
C ARG A 207 -17.54 2.33 0.42
N GLY A 208 -16.68 1.85 1.32
CA GLY A 208 -16.84 1.99 2.77
C GLY A 208 -16.80 3.43 3.25
N PHE A 209 -16.06 4.30 2.55
CA PHE A 209 -15.93 5.72 2.86
C PHE A 209 -16.54 6.64 1.78
N ALA A 210 -17.52 6.15 1.01
CA ALA A 210 -18.04 6.84 -0.18
C ALA A 210 -18.50 8.29 0.06
N ASN A 211 -19.00 8.60 1.27
CA ASN A 211 -19.48 9.94 1.61
C ASN A 211 -18.40 10.88 2.16
N ASN A 212 -17.20 10.36 2.44
CA ASN A 212 -16.11 11.09 3.06
C ASN A 212 -14.96 11.36 2.07
N LEU A 213 -14.77 10.45 1.11
CA LEU A 213 -13.64 10.51 0.19
C LEU A 213 -13.87 11.47 -0.98
N LEU A 214 -12.78 12.08 -1.42
CA LEU A 214 -12.66 12.91 -2.62
C LEU A 214 -12.42 12.05 -3.88
N ASN A 215 -12.71 10.76 -3.82
CA ASN A 215 -12.64 9.86 -4.97
C ASN A 215 -13.81 10.17 -5.92
N VAL A 216 -13.51 10.56 -7.17
CA VAL A 216 -14.55 10.91 -8.18
C VAL A 216 -15.36 9.69 -8.61
N ARG A 217 -14.73 8.50 -8.61
CA ARG A 217 -15.28 7.27 -9.17
C ARG A 217 -15.44 6.23 -8.09
N MET A 218 -16.59 5.55 -8.13
CA MET A 218 -16.84 4.36 -7.34
C MET A 218 -16.13 3.18 -7.99
N GLU A 219 -15.09 2.68 -7.34
CA GLU A 219 -14.33 1.54 -7.83
C GLU A 219 -15.15 0.24 -7.76
N THR A 220 -14.87 -0.69 -8.67
CA THR A 220 -15.53 -2.00 -8.77
C THR A 220 -14.57 -3.12 -8.41
N PHE A 221 -15.06 -4.14 -7.71
CA PHE A 221 -14.30 -5.34 -7.41
C PHE A 221 -13.83 -6.01 -8.70
N ALA A 222 -12.57 -6.44 -8.73
CA ALA A 222 -11.92 -7.05 -9.88
C ALA A 222 -12.69 -8.29 -10.37
N HIS A 223 -13.17 -9.10 -9.44
CA HIS A 223 -13.95 -10.31 -9.71
C HIS A 223 -15.29 -10.02 -10.41
N SER A 224 -15.89 -8.86 -10.12
CA SER A 224 -17.13 -8.42 -10.78
C SER A 224 -16.91 -7.93 -12.22
N ARG A 225 -15.66 -7.62 -12.62
CA ARG A 225 -15.33 -7.22 -14.00
C ARG A 225 -15.22 -8.42 -14.96
N ASN A 226 -14.86 -9.59 -14.43
CA ASN A 226 -14.65 -10.82 -15.21
C ASN A 226 -15.90 -11.69 -15.37
N GLY A 227 -16.99 -11.40 -14.65
CA GLY A 227 -18.29 -12.11 -14.76
C GLY A 227 -19.24 -11.53 -15.82
N GLY A 228 -18.76 -10.58 -16.63
CA GLY A 228 -19.53 -9.90 -17.66
C GLY A 228 -19.11 -10.29 -19.08
N LYS A 229 -18.97 -11.58 -19.36
CA LYS A 229 -19.05 -12.20 -20.71
C LYS A 229 -19.50 -13.65 -20.58
#